data_AF-A0A936KA35-F1
#
_entry.id   AF-A0A936KA35-F1
#
_cell.length_a   1.000
_cell.length_b   1.000
_cell.length_c   1.000
_cell.angle_alpha   90.00
_cell.angle_beta   90.00
_cell.angle_gamma   90.00
#
_symmetry.space_group_name_H-M   'P 1'
#
loop_
_entity.id
_entity.type
_entity.pdbx_description
1 polymer ?
#
loop_
_entity_poly.entity_id
_entity_poly.type
_entity_poly.pdbx_seq_one_letter_code
_entity_poly.pdbx_strand_id
1 'polypeptide(L)'
;MSGGSSWRSPSTADQYRDHDFADFAQEFLNRNRDYRKDHARTQSRAAALPHLVDTEQEGLAGRWGLSFPQRSGVGPKNQPSTMVTARRA
;
A
#
# COMPACT_ATOMS: atom_id res chain seq x y z
N MET A 1 33.20 -12.38 -23.70
CA MET A 1 32.18 -13.36 -23.26
C MET A 1 31.14 -12.58 -22.46
N SER A 2 29.99 -12.28 -23.04
CA SER A 2 28.92 -11.56 -22.34
C SER A 2 28.20 -12.54 -21.43
N GLY A 3 28.55 -12.52 -20.14
CA GLY A 3 27.76 -13.16 -19.10
C GLY A 3 26.42 -12.43 -18.99
N GLY A 4 25.48 -12.79 -19.84
CA GLY A 4 24.12 -12.29 -19.77
C GLY A 4 23.56 -12.67 -18.41
N SER A 5 23.16 -11.69 -17.62
CA SER A 5 22.39 -11.91 -16.40
C SER A 5 21.21 -12.81 -16.77
N SER A 6 21.26 -14.06 -16.33
CA SER A 6 20.18 -15.02 -16.55
C SER A 6 19.06 -14.67 -15.58
N TRP A 7 18.41 -13.53 -15.83
CA TRP A 7 17.30 -13.02 -15.03
C TRP A 7 16.10 -13.97 -15.05
N ARG A 8 16.08 -14.91 -16.01
CA ARG A 8 15.14 -16.03 -16.11
C ARG A 8 15.67 -17.33 -15.49
N SER A 9 16.82 -17.32 -14.82
CA SER A 9 17.30 -18.52 -14.14
C SER A 9 16.41 -18.82 -12.92
N PRO A 10 16.16 -20.10 -12.62
CA PRO A 10 15.49 -20.49 -11.39
C PRO A 10 16.16 -19.90 -10.14
N SER A 11 17.50 -19.84 -10.13
CA SER A 11 18.27 -19.23 -9.03
C SER A 11 17.99 -17.74 -8.83
N THR A 12 17.70 -17.01 -9.91
CA THR A 12 17.30 -15.61 -9.79
C THR A 12 15.88 -15.53 -9.24
N ALA A 13 14.92 -16.32 -9.74
CA ALA A 13 13.56 -16.32 -9.20
C ALA A 13 13.51 -16.64 -7.69
N ASP A 14 14.31 -17.61 -7.23
CA ASP A 14 14.44 -17.95 -5.81
C ASP A 14 15.01 -16.80 -4.97
N GLN A 15 15.95 -16.01 -5.51
CA GLN A 15 16.49 -14.83 -4.82
C GLN A 15 15.44 -13.74 -4.60
N TYR A 16 14.42 -13.63 -5.47
CA TYR A 16 13.36 -12.63 -5.33
C TYR A 16 12.05 -13.16 -4.77
N ARG A 17 11.99 -14.43 -4.38
CA ARG A 17 10.78 -15.07 -3.86
C ARG A 17 10.26 -14.40 -2.58
N ASP A 18 11.17 -13.95 -1.72
CA ASP A 18 10.82 -13.35 -0.43
C ASP A 18 10.79 -11.81 -0.50
N HIS A 19 10.98 -11.21 -1.68
CA HIS A 19 10.86 -9.77 -1.85
C HIS A 19 9.39 -9.35 -1.89
N ASP A 20 9.09 -8.27 -1.17
CA ASP A 20 7.76 -7.70 -1.15
C ASP A 20 7.46 -7.00 -2.49
N PHE A 21 6.82 -7.76 -3.39
CA PHE A 21 6.39 -7.25 -4.70
C PHE A 21 5.39 -6.09 -4.58
N ALA A 22 4.64 -6.00 -3.48
CA ALA A 22 3.71 -4.90 -3.25
C ALA A 22 4.47 -3.60 -2.99
N ASP A 23 5.55 -3.65 -2.21
CA ASP A 23 6.43 -2.49 -1.99
C ASP A 23 7.07 -2.01 -3.30
N PHE A 24 7.52 -2.95 -4.14
CA PHE A 24 8.02 -2.59 -5.47
C PHE A 24 6.94 -1.93 -6.33
N ALA A 25 5.73 -2.49 -6.38
CA ALA A 25 4.61 -1.91 -7.13
C ALA A 25 4.27 -0.50 -6.63
N GLN A 26 4.29 -0.29 -5.32
CA GLN A 26 4.05 1.01 -4.70
C GLN A 26 5.09 2.06 -5.11
N GLU A 27 6.34 1.66 -5.27
CA GLU A 27 7.41 2.54 -5.74
C GLU A 27 7.23 3.02 -7.19
N PHE A 28 6.58 2.23 -8.06
CA PHE A 28 6.20 2.68 -9.42
C PHE A 28 5.08 3.72 -9.37
N LEU A 29 4.10 3.52 -8.49
CA LEU A 29 3.00 4.47 -8.29
C LEU A 29 3.53 5.80 -7.72
N ASN A 30 4.41 5.74 -6.72
CA ASN A 30 5.03 6.92 -6.10
C ASN A 30 5.79 7.79 -7.12
N ARG A 31 6.39 7.16 -8.15
CA ARG A 31 7.09 7.86 -9.24
C ARG A 31 6.16 8.35 -10.35
N ASN A 32 4.95 7.82 -10.46
CA ASN A 32 3.99 8.22 -11.47
C ASN A 32 3.34 9.57 -11.11
N ARG A 33 3.54 10.59 -11.96
CA ARG A 33 3.02 11.95 -11.74
C ARG A 33 1.49 12.01 -11.77
N ASP A 34 0.85 11.18 -12.57
CA ASP A 34 -0.60 11.16 -12.71
C ASP A 34 -1.24 10.44 -11.52
N TYR A 35 -0.63 9.36 -11.04
CA TYR A 35 -1.03 8.71 -9.78
C TYR A 35 -1.00 9.70 -8.63
N ARG A 36 0.12 10.43 -8.47
CA ARG A 36 0.26 11.41 -7.39
C ARG A 36 -0.81 12.49 -7.41
N LYS A 37 -1.15 13.01 -8.60
CA LYS A 37 -2.21 14.03 -8.75
C LYS A 37 -3.57 13.46 -8.39
N ASP A 38 -3.87 12.27 -8.89
CA ASP A 38 -5.15 11.61 -8.68
C ASP A 38 -5.33 11.23 -7.20
N HIS A 39 -4.30 10.65 -6.58
CA HIS A 39 -4.26 10.36 -5.15
C HIS A 39 -4.44 11.63 -4.28
N ALA A 40 -3.76 12.74 -4.58
CA ALA A 40 -3.93 14.00 -3.85
C ALA A 40 -5.35 14.57 -4.00
N ARG A 41 -5.95 14.44 -5.18
CA ARG A 41 -7.34 14.84 -5.43
C ARG A 41 -8.33 13.97 -4.67
N THR A 42 -8.14 12.65 -4.68
CA THR A 42 -8.92 11.68 -3.89
C THR A 42 -8.84 12.02 -2.40
N GLN A 43 -7.65 12.28 -1.86
CA GLN A 43 -7.48 12.67 -0.45
C GLN A 43 -8.21 13.98 -0.12
N SER A 44 -8.12 14.97 -1.02
CA SER A 44 -8.79 16.26 -0.83
C SER A 44 -10.33 16.10 -0.80
N ARG A 45 -10.89 15.24 -1.66
CA ARG A 45 -12.32 14.92 -1.68
C ARG A 45 -12.76 14.13 -0.46
N ALA A 46 -11.98 13.13 -0.06
CA ALA A 46 -12.20 12.33 1.14
C ALA A 46 -12.23 13.22 2.41
N ALA A 47 -11.34 14.22 2.49
CA ALA A 47 -11.32 15.20 3.57
C ALA A 47 -12.55 16.13 3.54
N ALA A 48 -12.98 16.57 2.36
CA ALA A 48 -14.15 17.43 2.19
C ALA A 48 -15.48 16.69 2.43
N LEU A 49 -15.54 15.40 2.09
CA LEU A 49 -16.73 14.55 2.15
C LEU A 49 -16.38 13.22 2.85
N PRO A 50 -16.27 13.21 4.20
CA PRO A 50 -15.87 12.02 4.94
C PRO A 50 -16.78 10.80 4.74
N HIS A 51 -18.05 11.02 4.40
CA HIS A 51 -19.02 9.95 4.12
C HIS A 51 -18.81 9.28 2.75
N LEU A 52 -17.98 9.84 1.87
CA LEU A 52 -17.64 9.28 0.55
C LEU A 52 -16.22 8.72 0.49
N VAL A 53 -15.52 8.63 1.63
CA VAL A 53 -14.13 8.15 1.69
C VAL A 53 -13.99 6.79 1.02
N ASP A 54 -14.87 5.85 1.34
CA ASP A 54 -14.83 4.50 0.79
C ASP A 54 -15.03 4.51 -0.73
N THR A 55 -16.00 5.27 -1.23
CA THR A 55 -16.27 5.41 -2.67
C THR A 55 -15.10 6.06 -3.42
N GLU A 56 -14.48 7.09 -2.84
CA GLU A 56 -13.31 7.76 -3.44
C GLU A 56 -12.08 6.82 -3.45
N GLN A 57 -11.89 6.02 -2.39
CA GLN A 57 -10.83 5.00 -2.31
C GLN A 57 -11.06 3.86 -3.29
N GLU A 58 -12.28 3.33 -3.40
CA GLU A 58 -12.66 2.31 -4.39
C GLU A 58 -12.44 2.80 -5.82
N GLY A 59 -12.83 4.05 -6.09
CA GLY A 59 -12.57 4.66 -7.39
C GLY A 59 -11.08 4.76 -7.71
N LEU A 60 -10.25 5.15 -6.74
CA LEU A 60 -8.79 5.19 -6.92
C LEU A 60 -8.22 3.78 -7.13
N ALA A 61 -8.70 2.80 -6.37
CA ALA A 61 -8.31 1.40 -6.48
C ALA A 61 -8.59 0.82 -7.87
N GLY A 62 -9.79 1.04 -8.41
CA GLY A 62 -10.17 0.58 -9.73
C GLY A 62 -9.31 1.18 -10.86
N ARG A 63 -8.88 2.45 -10.72
CA ARG A 63 -8.04 3.11 -11.74
C ARG A 63 -6.58 2.66 -11.72
N TRP A 64 -6.05 2.34 -10.54
CA TRP A 64 -4.61 2.08 -10.35
C TRP A 64 -4.27 0.64 -9.97
N GLY A 65 -5.26 -0.24 -9.86
CA GLY A 65 -5.06 -1.64 -9.47
C GLY A 65 -4.67 -1.80 -8.00
N LEU A 66 -5.17 -0.93 -7.12
CA LEU A 66 -4.92 -1.02 -5.69
C LEU A 66 -5.94 -1.93 -5.01
N SER A 67 -5.59 -2.41 -3.82
CA SER A 67 -6.53 -3.04 -2.91
C SER A 67 -6.38 -2.36 -1.55
N PHE A 68 -7.46 -1.75 -1.06
CA PHE A 68 -7.50 -1.19 0.29
C PHE A 68 -8.15 -2.20 1.24
N PRO A 69 -7.61 -2.40 2.45
CA PRO A 69 -8.29 -3.19 3.47
C PRO A 69 -9.61 -2.51 3.80
N GLN A 70 -10.73 -3.18 3.52
CA GLN A 70 -12.03 -2.71 3.92
C GLN A 70 -12.06 -2.68 5.45
N ARG A 71 -12.08 -1.47 6.03
CA ARG A 71 -12.26 -1.32 7.46
C ARG A 71 -13.70 -1.70 7.76
N SER A 72 -13.92 -2.95 8.17
CA SER A 72 -15.21 -3.34 8.73
C SER A 72 -15.52 -2.35 9.85
N GLY A 73 -16.65 -1.65 9.74
CA GLY A 73 -17.09 -0.58 10.64
C GLY A 73 -17.44 -1.04 12.05
N VAL A 74 -16.68 -1.98 12.61
CA VAL A 74 -16.71 -2.28 14.04
C VAL A 74 -15.88 -1.21 14.72
N GLY A 75 -16.55 -0.12 15.10
CA GLY A 75 -15.99 0.83 16.06
C GLY A 75 -15.51 0.07 17.31
N PRO A 76 -14.40 0.49 17.94
CA PRO A 76 -13.82 -0.23 19.06
C PRO A 76 -14.81 -0.27 20.23
N LYS A 77 -15.44 -1.43 20.46
CA LYS A 77 -16.06 -1.75 21.74
C LYS A 77 -14.93 -2.22 22.67
N ASN A 78 -14.41 -1.28 23.46
CA ASN A 78 -13.60 -1.47 24.67
C ASN A 78 -12.57 -2.62 24.66
N GLN A 79 -11.30 -2.29 24.43
CA GLN A 79 -10.20 -3.00 25.12
C GLN A 79 -9.22 -1.97 25.70
N PRO A 80 -9.01 -1.95 27.03
CA PRO A 80 -7.90 -1.22 27.62
C PRO A 80 -6.62 -2.03 27.41
N SER A 81 -5.90 -1.78 26.32
CA SER A 81 -4.55 -2.32 26.18
C SER A 81 -3.59 -1.49 27.01
N THR A 82 -3.36 -2.00 28.21
CA THR A 82 -2.24 -1.74 29.09
C THR A 82 -0.92 -1.65 28.31
N MET A 83 -0.36 -0.45 28.19
CA MET A 83 1.07 -0.29 27.93
C MET A 83 1.81 -0.24 29.26
N VAL A 84 2.26 -1.41 29.72
CA VAL A 84 3.35 -1.52 30.70
C VAL A 84 4.34 -2.54 30.14
N THR A 85 5.49 -2.05 29.68
CA THR A 85 6.76 -2.25 30.40
C THR A 85 7.89 -1.52 29.69
N ALA A 86 8.64 -0.79 30.50
CA ALA A 86 9.83 -0.04 30.19
C ALA A 86 10.96 -0.89 29.59
N ARG A 87 11.94 -0.22 28.98
CA ARG A 87 13.35 -0.32 29.42
C ARG A 87 14.17 0.86 28.92
N ARG A 88 14.74 1.59 29.89
CA ARG A 88 15.94 2.41 29.72
C ARG A 88 17.15 1.51 29.45
N ALA A 89 18.11 2.05 28.72
CA ALA A 89 19.53 1.98 29.09
C ALA A 89 20.06 3.41 29.03
#